data_AF-A0A6G9CMM6-F1
#
_entry.id   AF-A0A6G9CMM6-F1
#
_cell.length_a   1.000
_cell.length_b   1.000
_cell.length_c   1.000
_cell.angle_alpha   90.00
_cell.angle_beta   90.00
_cell.angle_gamma   90.00
#
_symmetry.space_group_name_H-M   'P 1'
#
loop_
_entity.id
_entity.type
_entity.pdbx_description
1 polymer ?
#
loop_
_entity_poly.entity_id
_entity_poly.type
_entity_poly.pdbx_seq_one_letter_code
_entity_poly.pdbx_strand_id
1 'polypeptide(L)'
;MTEAQLAQRAQGIVRIFNEAGVLVAADVHVATRVCSLGGETSEEVMLAAALAVRAVRSGSVCLDLRRMRDVSVDNATEDELTSLPWPEPSEIVAALRLSPLVIGGNAGPLRPLRLVDTDDGELLYLDRYFLQEQTIRRVLDERASTWPPADLKAVRTRLDSLFVDENGPTTSPDRQRIAAALATTQWTTVIAGGPGTGKTHTVARILALLSEELGLNARIGLAAPTGKGRSTSARVRT
;
A
#
# COMPACT_ATOMS: atom_id res chain seq x y z
N MET A 1 -23.82 14.41 -10.11
CA MET A 1 -23.03 13.57 -11.03
C MET A 1 -23.12 14.11 -12.44
N THR A 2 -22.02 14.17 -13.18
CA THR A 2 -22.04 14.43 -14.62
C THR A 2 -22.49 13.18 -15.37
N GLU A 3 -23.10 13.36 -16.54
CA GLU A 3 -23.64 12.27 -17.39
C GLU A 3 -22.58 11.18 -17.71
N ALA A 4 -21.30 11.56 -17.75
CA ALA A 4 -20.17 10.68 -17.99
C ALA A 4 -19.87 9.68 -16.86
N GLN A 5 -20.44 9.86 -15.66
CA GLN A 5 -20.23 8.97 -14.51
C GLN A 5 -21.30 7.87 -14.40
N LEU A 6 -22.39 7.97 -15.17
CA LEU A 6 -23.48 7.00 -15.19
C LEU A 6 -23.19 5.90 -16.23
N ALA A 7 -23.18 4.65 -15.79
CA ALA A 7 -23.09 3.47 -16.64
C ALA A 7 -24.48 3.15 -17.22
N GLN A 8 -24.77 3.62 -18.43
CA GLN A 8 -26.07 3.45 -19.09
C GLN A 8 -26.53 1.99 -19.28
N ARG A 9 -25.60 1.03 -19.26
CA ARG A 9 -25.88 -0.41 -19.41
C ARG A 9 -25.79 -1.19 -18.10
N ALA A 10 -25.63 -0.51 -16.96
CA ALA A 10 -25.65 -1.16 -15.65
C ALA A 10 -27.02 -1.81 -15.40
N GLN A 11 -27.03 -2.93 -14.69
CA GLN A 11 -28.23 -3.66 -14.29
C GLN A 11 -28.11 -4.08 -12.82
N GLY A 12 -29.23 -4.47 -12.20
CA GLY A 12 -29.25 -5.01 -10.84
C GLY A 12 -28.66 -4.05 -9.79
N ILE A 13 -28.06 -4.61 -8.75
CA ILE A 13 -27.50 -3.86 -7.63
C ILE A 13 -26.46 -2.81 -8.05
N VAL A 14 -25.57 -3.10 -9.00
CA VAL A 14 -24.50 -2.16 -9.39
C VAL A 14 -25.05 -0.90 -10.07
N ARG A 15 -26.24 -0.97 -10.69
CA ARG A 15 -26.93 0.20 -11.23
C ARG A 15 -27.41 1.12 -10.12
N ILE A 16 -28.05 0.57 -9.09
CA ILE A 16 -28.56 1.32 -7.94
C ILE A 16 -27.42 2.10 -7.29
N PHE A 17 -26.29 1.44 -7.06
CA PHE A 17 -25.09 2.05 -6.46
C PHE A 17 -24.41 3.07 -7.38
N ASN A 18 -24.53 2.93 -8.70
CA ASN A 18 -24.01 3.91 -9.64
C ASN A 18 -24.91 5.15 -9.76
N GLU A 19 -26.23 4.98 -9.75
CA GLU A 19 -27.19 6.09 -9.75
C GLU A 19 -27.12 6.90 -8.44
N ALA A 20 -26.88 6.22 -7.31
CA ALA A 20 -26.59 6.84 -6.02
C ALA A 20 -25.18 7.45 -5.90
N GLY A 21 -24.36 7.31 -6.95
CA GLY A 21 -23.02 7.89 -7.02
C GLY A 21 -21.95 7.16 -6.23
N VAL A 22 -22.26 6.08 -5.51
CA VAL A 22 -21.28 5.24 -4.81
C VAL A 22 -20.26 4.66 -5.78
N LEU A 23 -20.72 4.19 -6.93
CA LEU A 23 -19.88 3.69 -8.02
C LEU A 23 -19.87 4.68 -9.16
N VAL A 24 -18.75 4.78 -9.88
CA VAL A 24 -18.71 5.47 -11.18
C VAL A 24 -18.72 4.48 -12.33
N ALA A 25 -18.99 4.96 -13.54
CA ALA A 25 -19.05 4.13 -14.74
C ALA A 25 -17.83 3.21 -14.93
N ALA A 26 -16.63 3.69 -14.59
CA ALA A 26 -15.40 2.88 -14.66
C ALA A 26 -15.46 1.65 -13.74
N ASP A 27 -15.95 1.81 -12.52
CA ASP A 27 -16.03 0.74 -11.52
C ASP A 27 -16.99 -0.35 -12.02
N VAL A 28 -18.17 0.09 -12.50
CA VAL A 28 -19.20 -0.79 -13.07
C VAL A 28 -18.68 -1.52 -14.30
N HIS A 29 -18.09 -0.81 -15.28
CA HIS A 29 -17.65 -1.44 -16.52
C HIS A 29 -16.55 -2.47 -16.31
N VAL A 30 -15.59 -2.21 -15.42
CA VAL A 30 -14.55 -3.18 -15.08
C VAL A 30 -15.18 -4.40 -14.41
N ALA A 31 -16.04 -4.20 -13.40
CA ALA A 31 -16.69 -5.30 -12.69
C ALA A 31 -17.55 -6.16 -13.62
N THR A 32 -18.42 -5.54 -14.43
CA THR A 32 -19.27 -6.24 -15.41
C THR A 32 -18.41 -7.03 -16.40
N ARG A 33 -17.31 -6.46 -16.89
CA ARG A 33 -16.44 -7.15 -17.85
C ARG A 33 -15.73 -8.34 -17.22
N VAL A 34 -15.20 -8.19 -16.01
CA VAL A 34 -14.52 -9.27 -15.29
C VAL A 34 -15.51 -10.39 -14.96
N CYS A 35 -16.70 -10.06 -14.47
CA CYS A 35 -17.74 -11.05 -14.18
C CYS A 35 -18.16 -11.81 -15.46
N SER A 36 -18.40 -11.09 -16.56
CA SER A 36 -18.74 -11.69 -17.85
C SER A 36 -17.66 -12.64 -18.38
N LEU A 37 -16.38 -12.28 -18.24
CA LEU A 37 -15.27 -13.13 -18.66
C LEU A 37 -15.09 -14.36 -17.76
N GLY A 38 -15.36 -14.23 -16.46
CA GLY A 38 -15.27 -15.33 -15.50
C GLY A 38 -16.51 -16.21 -15.41
N GLY A 39 -17.61 -15.85 -16.09
CA GLY A 39 -18.90 -16.54 -15.96
C GLY A 39 -19.57 -16.34 -14.60
N GLU A 40 -19.30 -15.21 -13.94
CA GLU A 40 -19.92 -14.85 -12.67
C GLU A 40 -21.27 -14.16 -12.89
N THR A 41 -22.27 -14.58 -12.12
CA THR A 41 -23.66 -14.10 -12.19
C THR A 41 -24.19 -13.56 -10.87
N SER A 42 -23.51 -13.76 -9.75
CA SER A 42 -23.89 -13.21 -8.45
C SER A 42 -23.79 -11.68 -8.45
N GLU A 43 -24.87 -11.04 -8.04
CA GLU A 43 -24.93 -9.59 -7.88
C GLU A 43 -24.03 -9.13 -6.73
N GLU A 44 -23.91 -9.93 -5.66
CA GLU A 44 -23.05 -9.70 -4.50
C GLU A 44 -21.58 -9.67 -4.92
N VAL A 45 -21.14 -10.64 -5.72
CA VAL A 45 -19.77 -10.69 -6.24
C VAL A 45 -19.51 -9.52 -7.20
N MET A 46 -20.49 -9.18 -8.05
CA MET A 46 -20.35 -8.06 -8.98
C MET A 46 -20.21 -6.72 -8.24
N LEU A 47 -21.01 -6.51 -7.19
CA LEU A 47 -20.89 -5.32 -6.33
C LEU A 47 -19.54 -5.28 -5.64
N ALA A 48 -19.11 -6.39 -5.04
CA ALA A 48 -17.82 -6.48 -4.36
C ALA A 48 -16.64 -6.20 -5.31
N ALA A 49 -16.70 -6.72 -6.54
CA ALA A 49 -15.71 -6.44 -7.58
C ALA A 49 -15.69 -4.94 -7.95
N ALA A 50 -16.86 -4.31 -8.11
CA ALA A 50 -16.94 -2.88 -8.41
C ALA A 50 -16.39 -2.02 -7.26
N LEU A 51 -16.73 -2.37 -6.02
CA LEU A 51 -16.20 -1.70 -4.82
C LEU A 51 -14.69 -1.89 -4.66
N ALA A 52 -14.14 -3.06 -5.03
CA ALA A 52 -12.68 -3.29 -5.02
C ALA A 52 -11.97 -2.42 -6.07
N VAL A 53 -12.53 -2.27 -7.28
CA VAL A 53 -12.01 -1.34 -8.30
C VAL A 53 -12.05 0.09 -7.79
N ARG A 54 -13.15 0.48 -7.13
CA ARG A 54 -13.30 1.80 -6.54
C ARG A 54 -12.28 2.04 -5.43
N ALA A 55 -12.11 1.10 -4.49
CA ALA A 55 -11.16 1.21 -3.39
C ALA A 55 -9.75 1.51 -3.90
N VAL A 56 -9.34 0.81 -4.96
CA VAL A 56 -8.07 1.06 -5.65
C VAL A 56 -7.95 2.47 -6.23
N ARG A 57 -9.01 2.96 -6.88
CA ARG A 57 -9.02 4.32 -7.45
C ARG A 57 -9.00 5.40 -6.36
N SER A 58 -9.50 5.09 -5.17
CA SER A 58 -9.48 5.97 -4.00
C SER A 58 -8.15 5.88 -3.21
N GLY A 59 -7.20 5.03 -3.63
CA GLY A 59 -5.87 4.94 -3.04
C GLY A 59 -5.65 3.76 -2.08
N SER A 60 -6.67 2.94 -1.83
CA SER A 60 -6.52 1.68 -1.09
C SER A 60 -5.90 0.59 -1.98
N VAL A 61 -5.33 -0.46 -1.39
CA VAL A 61 -4.79 -1.61 -2.15
C VAL A 61 -5.84 -2.73 -2.28
N CYS A 62 -6.72 -2.83 -1.29
CA CYS A 62 -7.79 -3.80 -1.20
C CYS A 62 -9.07 -3.15 -0.64
N LEU A 63 -10.15 -3.92 -0.69
CA LEU A 63 -11.42 -3.62 -0.04
C LEU A 63 -11.52 -4.45 1.25
N ASP A 64 -11.72 -3.78 2.38
CA ASP A 64 -12.20 -4.44 3.60
C ASP A 64 -13.71 -4.65 3.50
N LEU A 65 -14.15 -5.90 3.46
CA LEU A 65 -15.56 -6.24 3.26
C LEU A 65 -16.44 -5.84 4.46
N ARG A 66 -15.88 -5.73 5.67
CA ARG A 66 -16.61 -5.27 6.86
C ARG A 66 -16.81 -3.76 6.84
N ARG A 67 -15.94 -3.04 6.12
CA ARG A 67 -15.94 -1.58 5.98
C ARG A 67 -16.31 -1.12 4.58
N MET A 68 -16.96 -1.97 3.79
CA MET A 68 -17.30 -1.64 2.39
C MET A 68 -18.22 -0.42 2.25
N ARG A 69 -18.97 -0.08 3.30
CA ARG A 69 -19.83 1.12 3.38
C ARG A 69 -19.02 2.42 3.48
N ASP A 70 -17.79 2.36 3.98
CA ASP A 70 -16.88 3.50 4.14
C ASP A 70 -16.23 3.92 2.80
N VAL A 71 -16.35 3.10 1.75
CA VAL A 71 -15.76 3.35 0.42
C VAL A 71 -16.58 4.40 -0.37
N SER A 72 -17.54 5.06 0.28
CA SER A 72 -18.46 6.04 -0.31
C SER A 72 -17.78 7.34 -0.74
N VAL A 73 -18.56 8.24 -1.34
CA VAL A 73 -18.09 9.38 -2.15
C VAL A 73 -18.19 10.68 -1.38
N ASP A 74 -17.32 11.63 -1.71
CA ASP A 74 -17.32 13.03 -1.22
C ASP A 74 -18.64 13.81 -1.45
N ASN A 75 -19.66 13.25 -2.12
CA ASN A 75 -20.84 13.99 -2.61
C ASN A 75 -22.20 13.32 -2.32
N ALA A 76 -22.26 12.13 -1.71
CA ALA A 76 -23.52 11.49 -1.34
C ALA A 76 -23.87 11.85 0.10
N THR A 77 -25.13 12.14 0.39
CA THR A 77 -25.55 12.37 1.78
C THR A 77 -25.58 11.07 2.56
N GLU A 78 -25.32 11.12 3.87
CA GLU A 78 -25.29 9.95 4.75
C GLU A 78 -26.65 9.22 4.77
N ASP A 79 -27.75 9.98 4.64
CA ASP A 79 -29.12 9.45 4.54
C ASP A 79 -29.38 8.69 3.23
N GLU A 80 -28.83 9.15 2.10
CA GLU A 80 -28.94 8.44 0.82
C GLU A 80 -28.17 7.12 0.86
N LEU A 81 -26.98 7.11 1.45
CA LEU A 81 -26.10 5.92 1.53
C LEU A 81 -26.67 4.82 2.44
N THR A 82 -27.33 5.19 3.53
CA THR A 82 -27.94 4.23 4.48
C THR A 82 -29.19 3.57 3.92
N SER A 83 -29.88 4.22 2.97
CA SER A 83 -31.07 3.68 2.31
C SER A 83 -30.76 2.65 1.19
N LEU A 84 -29.50 2.55 0.77
CA LEU A 84 -29.10 1.64 -0.30
C LEU A 84 -29.19 0.17 0.14
N PRO A 85 -29.51 -0.74 -0.79
CA PRO A 85 -29.63 -2.17 -0.50
C PRO A 85 -28.25 -2.82 -0.35
N TRP A 86 -27.52 -2.47 0.71
CA TRP A 86 -26.24 -3.09 1.05
C TRP A 86 -26.46 -4.56 1.45
N PRO A 87 -25.85 -5.53 0.74
CA PRO A 87 -25.86 -6.91 1.18
C PRO A 87 -25.12 -7.06 2.51
N GLU A 88 -25.37 -8.15 3.23
CA GLU A 88 -24.60 -8.43 4.43
C GLU A 88 -23.17 -8.87 4.03
N PRO A 89 -22.11 -8.40 4.73
CA PRO A 89 -20.74 -8.79 4.41
C PRO A 89 -20.54 -10.31 4.36
N SER A 90 -21.23 -11.05 5.22
CA SER A 90 -21.17 -12.51 5.27
C SER A 90 -21.73 -13.18 4.01
N GLU A 91 -22.78 -12.62 3.39
CA GLU A 91 -23.36 -13.11 2.14
C GLU A 91 -22.39 -12.90 0.98
N ILE A 92 -21.76 -11.72 0.93
CA ILE A 92 -20.72 -11.41 -0.06
C ILE A 92 -19.54 -12.37 0.09
N VAL A 93 -19.05 -12.58 1.31
CA VAL A 93 -17.94 -13.51 1.57
C VAL A 93 -18.31 -14.94 1.15
N ALA A 94 -19.51 -15.40 1.48
CA ALA A 94 -19.99 -16.72 1.08
C ALA A 94 -20.06 -16.87 -0.45
N ALA A 95 -20.57 -15.86 -1.16
CA ALA A 95 -20.62 -15.85 -2.61
C ALA A 95 -19.21 -15.81 -3.24
N LEU A 96 -18.31 -14.97 -2.72
CA LEU A 96 -16.93 -14.87 -3.17
C LEU A 96 -16.15 -16.18 -3.02
N ARG A 97 -16.38 -16.93 -1.94
CA ARG A 97 -15.72 -18.23 -1.72
C ARG A 97 -16.11 -19.29 -2.75
N LEU A 98 -17.26 -19.12 -3.40
CA LEU A 98 -17.75 -19.99 -4.48
C LEU A 98 -17.50 -19.41 -5.88
N SER A 99 -17.12 -18.13 -5.96
CA SER A 99 -17.00 -17.40 -7.21
C SER A 99 -15.88 -17.91 -8.11
N PRO A 100 -16.12 -18.17 -9.41
CA PRO A 100 -15.06 -18.46 -10.37
C PRO A 100 -14.01 -17.35 -10.47
N LEU A 101 -14.32 -16.12 -10.06
CA LEU A 101 -13.35 -15.01 -10.04
C LEU A 101 -12.28 -15.16 -8.95
N VAL A 102 -12.56 -15.95 -7.90
CA VAL A 102 -11.67 -16.18 -6.75
C VAL A 102 -11.02 -17.56 -6.81
N ILE A 103 -11.81 -18.61 -7.11
CA ILE A 103 -11.30 -19.99 -7.13
C ILE A 103 -10.84 -20.45 -8.53
N GLY A 104 -11.15 -19.68 -9.58
CA GLY A 104 -10.98 -20.09 -10.97
C GLY A 104 -12.19 -20.87 -11.46
N GLY A 105 -12.49 -20.81 -12.76
CA GLY A 105 -13.69 -21.41 -13.32
C GLY A 105 -13.41 -22.30 -14.53
N ASN A 106 -14.48 -22.81 -15.14
CA ASN A 106 -14.40 -23.62 -16.35
C ASN A 106 -13.84 -22.83 -17.55
N ALA A 107 -13.99 -21.50 -17.56
CA ALA A 107 -13.42 -20.62 -18.56
C ALA A 107 -11.89 -20.47 -18.45
N GLY A 108 -11.28 -20.93 -17.35
CA GLY A 108 -9.84 -20.95 -17.15
C GLY A 108 -9.42 -20.76 -15.69
N PRO A 109 -8.13 -20.98 -15.39
CA PRO A 109 -7.60 -20.92 -14.02
C PRO A 109 -7.40 -19.48 -13.51
N LEU A 110 -7.70 -18.46 -14.32
CA LEU A 110 -7.46 -17.07 -13.96
C LEU A 110 -8.36 -16.66 -12.80
N ARG A 111 -7.76 -16.00 -11.81
CA ARG A 111 -8.40 -15.53 -10.58
C ARG A 111 -8.21 -14.03 -10.47
N PRO A 112 -9.04 -13.21 -11.14
CA PRO A 112 -8.89 -11.76 -11.12
C PRO A 112 -9.12 -11.15 -9.74
N LEU A 113 -9.76 -11.87 -8.82
CA LEU A 113 -9.99 -11.47 -7.44
C LEU A 113 -9.24 -12.40 -6.48
N ARG A 114 -8.81 -11.86 -5.33
CA ARG A 114 -8.26 -12.62 -4.20
C ARG A 114 -9.03 -12.25 -2.94
N LEU A 115 -9.65 -13.26 -2.34
CA LEU A 115 -10.18 -13.17 -0.99
C LEU A 115 -9.11 -13.64 -0.01
N VAL A 116 -8.81 -12.83 1.00
CA VAL A 116 -7.80 -13.12 2.02
C VAL A 116 -8.47 -12.97 3.38
N ASP A 117 -8.47 -14.06 4.17
CA ASP A 117 -8.94 -14.02 5.55
C ASP A 117 -7.82 -13.46 6.45
N THR A 118 -8.14 -12.47 7.28
CA THR A 118 -7.24 -11.88 8.30
C THR A 118 -7.91 -11.89 9.68
N ASP A 119 -7.13 -11.65 10.74
CA ASP A 119 -7.67 -11.56 12.10
C ASP A 119 -8.70 -10.42 12.24
N ASP A 120 -8.52 -9.33 11.48
CA ASP A 120 -9.41 -8.15 11.49
C ASP A 120 -10.60 -8.30 10.52
N GLY A 121 -10.54 -9.25 9.59
CA GLY A 121 -11.61 -9.57 8.66
C GLY A 121 -11.18 -9.96 7.25
N GLU A 122 -12.17 -10.17 6.40
CA GLU A 122 -11.99 -10.60 5.02
C GLU A 122 -11.66 -9.42 4.09
N LEU A 123 -10.50 -9.51 3.42
CA LEU A 123 -10.04 -8.52 2.46
C LEU A 123 -10.21 -9.03 1.03
N LEU A 124 -10.76 -8.20 0.17
CA LEU A 124 -10.89 -8.46 -1.26
C LEU A 124 -9.90 -7.61 -2.06
N TYR A 125 -9.03 -8.27 -2.81
CA TYR A 125 -8.06 -7.63 -3.70
C TYR A 125 -8.42 -7.89 -5.16
N LEU A 126 -8.07 -6.94 -6.01
CA LEU A 126 -7.76 -7.25 -7.40
C LEU A 126 -6.40 -7.99 -7.44
N ASP A 127 -6.32 -9.14 -8.10
CA ASP A 127 -5.16 -10.04 -8.06
C ASP A 127 -3.83 -9.35 -8.38
N ARG A 128 -3.84 -8.41 -9.33
CA ARG A 128 -2.67 -7.58 -9.65
C ARG A 128 -2.10 -6.85 -8.44
N TYR A 129 -2.95 -6.24 -7.62
CA TYR A 129 -2.53 -5.47 -6.45
C TYR A 129 -2.07 -6.39 -5.32
N PHE A 130 -2.73 -7.53 -5.16
CA PHE A 130 -2.27 -8.59 -4.24
C PHE A 130 -0.85 -9.07 -4.61
N LEU A 131 -0.58 -9.34 -5.89
CA LEU A 131 0.75 -9.76 -6.34
C LEU A 131 1.82 -8.68 -6.13
N GLN A 132 1.47 -7.40 -6.28
CA GLN A 132 2.36 -6.28 -5.99
C GLN A 132 2.70 -6.22 -4.49
N GLU A 133 1.70 -6.34 -3.62
CA GLU A 133 1.90 -6.40 -2.17
C GLU A 133 2.77 -7.59 -1.77
N GLN A 134 2.49 -8.77 -2.31
CA GLN A 134 3.29 -9.98 -2.06
C GLN A 134 4.73 -9.86 -2.57
N THR A 135 4.97 -9.07 -3.63
CA THR A 135 6.33 -8.77 -4.09
C THR A 135 7.08 -7.93 -3.07
N ILE A 136 6.46 -6.88 -2.54
CA ILE A 136 7.05 -6.05 -1.49
C ILE A 136 7.33 -6.90 -0.24
N ARG A 137 6.34 -7.68 0.20
CA ARG A 137 6.47 -8.60 1.34
C ARG A 137 7.67 -9.52 1.17
N ARG A 138 7.77 -10.23 0.04
CA ARG A 138 8.88 -11.16 -0.24
C ARG A 138 10.24 -10.47 -0.17
N VAL A 139 10.38 -9.29 -0.79
CA VAL A 139 11.64 -8.52 -0.77
C VAL A 139 12.01 -8.11 0.66
N LEU A 140 11.03 -7.73 1.48
CA LEU A 140 11.27 -7.39 2.88
C LEU A 140 11.62 -8.62 3.71
N ASP A 141 10.94 -9.75 3.53
CA ASP A 141 11.21 -11.01 4.22
C ASP A 141 12.62 -11.54 3.88
N GLU A 142 12.99 -11.54 2.60
CA GLU A 142 14.34 -11.91 2.14
C GLU A 142 15.41 -11.03 2.79
N ARG A 143 15.19 -9.71 2.83
CA ARG A 143 16.11 -8.77 3.47
C ARG A 143 16.12 -8.88 4.99
N ALA A 144 15.04 -9.31 5.62
CA ALA A 144 15.00 -9.52 7.07
C ALA A 144 15.67 -10.85 7.49
N SER A 145 15.83 -11.80 6.56
CA SER A 145 16.43 -13.10 6.83
C SER A 145 17.96 -13.07 7.01
N THR A 146 18.61 -11.96 6.64
CA THR A 146 20.07 -11.79 6.73
C THR A 146 20.43 -10.38 7.18
N TRP A 147 21.71 -10.16 7.48
CA TRP A 147 22.24 -8.86 7.87
C TRP A 147 23.45 -8.48 7.02
N PRO A 148 23.68 -7.19 6.74
CA PRO A 148 24.91 -6.74 6.13
C PRO A 148 26.11 -7.09 7.03
N PRO A 149 27.25 -7.49 6.44
CA PRO A 149 28.48 -7.65 7.19
C PRO A 149 28.92 -6.26 7.69
N ALA A 150 29.03 -6.09 9.01
CA ALA A 150 29.42 -4.84 9.65
C ALA A 150 30.34 -5.10 10.83
N ASP A 151 31.42 -4.31 10.97
CA ASP A 151 32.23 -4.32 12.19
C ASP A 151 31.53 -3.45 13.24
N LEU A 152 30.80 -4.10 14.15
CA LEU A 152 30.02 -3.41 15.20
C LEU A 152 30.88 -2.48 16.06
N LYS A 153 32.17 -2.78 16.25
CA LYS A 153 33.07 -1.93 17.04
C LYS A 153 33.41 -0.67 16.25
N ALA A 154 33.77 -0.82 14.97
CA ALA A 154 34.04 0.31 14.09
C ALA A 154 32.80 1.20 13.91
N VAL A 155 31.63 0.60 13.69
CA VAL A 155 30.35 1.31 13.59
C VAL A 155 30.07 2.11 14.87
N ARG A 156 30.24 1.50 16.05
CA ARG A 156 30.04 2.20 17.33
C ARG A 156 30.98 3.40 17.48
N THR A 157 32.27 3.24 17.19
CA THR A 157 33.25 4.32 17.27
C THR A 157 32.89 5.49 16.34
N ARG A 158 32.39 5.21 15.14
CA ARG A 158 31.94 6.27 14.21
C ARG A 158 30.62 6.91 14.60
N LEU A 159 29.70 6.14 15.17
CA LEU A 159 28.48 6.72 15.76
C LEU A 159 28.84 7.69 16.89
N ASP A 160 29.83 7.37 17.72
CA ASP A 160 30.33 8.24 18.79
C ASP A 160 30.98 9.53 18.28
N SER A 161 31.56 9.52 17.07
CA SER A 161 32.14 10.73 16.46
C SER A 161 31.13 11.59 15.69
N LEU A 162 30.14 10.96 15.03
CA LEU A 162 29.16 11.66 14.19
C LEU A 162 27.95 12.21 14.96
N PHE A 163 27.64 11.63 16.12
CA PHE A 163 26.54 12.03 16.99
C PHE A 163 27.09 12.57 18.32
N VAL A 164 27.58 13.81 18.27
CA VAL A 164 28.08 14.58 19.41
C VAL A 164 27.20 15.79 19.72
N ASP A 165 26.97 16.05 21.01
CA ASP A 165 26.39 17.26 21.58
C ASP A 165 27.50 18.11 22.24
N GLU A 166 27.15 19.28 22.79
CA GLU A 166 28.09 20.22 23.43
C GLU A 166 28.95 19.60 24.55
N ASN A 167 28.51 18.48 25.13
CA ASN A 167 29.18 17.78 26.23
C ASN A 167 29.80 16.41 25.84
N GLY A 168 29.94 16.11 24.54
CA GLY A 168 30.48 14.84 24.04
C GLY A 168 29.43 13.98 23.31
N PRO A 169 29.65 12.65 23.16
CA PRO A 169 28.72 11.77 22.45
C PRO A 169 27.31 11.83 23.03
N THR A 170 26.28 11.93 22.18
CA THR A 170 24.89 12.06 22.61
C THR A 170 24.47 10.85 23.47
N THR A 171 24.07 11.09 24.72
CA THR A 171 23.76 10.03 25.72
C THR A 171 22.27 9.80 25.95
N SER A 172 21.39 10.71 25.52
CA SER A 172 19.94 10.45 25.45
C SER A 172 19.63 9.49 24.30
N PRO A 173 18.47 8.79 24.26
CA PRO A 173 18.09 7.96 23.12
C PRO A 173 17.84 8.86 21.91
N ASP A 174 18.91 9.26 21.26
CA ASP A 174 18.91 9.99 20.02
C ASP A 174 18.37 9.04 18.97
N ARG A 175 17.07 9.20 18.66
CA ARG A 175 16.37 8.42 17.63
C ARG A 175 17.11 8.51 16.29
N GLN A 176 17.86 9.58 16.04
CA GLN A 176 18.68 9.73 14.84
C GLN A 176 19.92 8.83 14.90
N ARG A 177 20.56 8.71 16.07
CA ARG A 177 21.67 7.79 16.31
C ARG A 177 21.23 6.33 16.19
N ILE A 178 20.07 5.98 16.75
CA ILE A 178 19.47 4.64 16.60
C ILE A 178 19.16 4.37 15.12
N ALA A 179 18.56 5.34 14.41
CA ALA A 179 18.30 5.20 12.98
C ALA A 179 19.58 4.97 12.18
N ALA A 180 20.71 5.60 12.56
CA ALA A 180 21.98 5.39 11.90
C ALA A 180 22.63 4.03 12.21
N ALA A 181 22.51 3.55 13.44
CA ALA A 181 22.91 2.19 13.80
C ALA A 181 22.08 1.14 13.02
N LEU A 182 20.77 1.33 12.91
CA LEU A 182 19.91 0.43 12.13
C LEU A 182 20.25 0.47 10.64
N ALA A 183 20.46 1.66 10.08
CA ALA A 183 20.79 1.83 8.65
C ALA A 183 22.13 1.18 8.25
N THR A 184 23.04 0.97 9.19
CA THR A 184 24.32 0.28 8.96
C THR A 184 24.26 -1.22 9.22
N THR A 185 23.33 -1.68 10.05
CA THR A 185 23.24 -3.08 10.50
C THR A 185 22.05 -3.84 9.92
N GLN A 186 21.19 -3.18 9.16
CA GLN A 186 20.00 -3.78 8.53
C GLN A 186 19.95 -3.45 7.04
N TRP A 187 19.52 -4.41 6.21
CA TRP A 187 19.37 -4.22 4.76
C TRP A 187 18.27 -3.23 4.39
N THR A 188 17.25 -3.08 5.23
CA THR A 188 16.17 -2.10 5.05
C THR A 188 15.94 -1.36 6.35
N THR A 189 15.98 -0.03 6.29
CA THR A 189 15.64 0.84 7.43
C THR A 189 14.65 1.90 6.96
N VAL A 190 13.53 2.03 7.68
CA VAL A 190 12.51 3.07 7.44
C VAL A 190 12.65 4.14 8.51
N ILE A 191 12.89 5.39 8.10
CA ILE A 191 13.02 6.53 9.01
C ILE A 191 11.77 7.40 8.89
N ALA A 192 10.89 7.27 9.87
CA ALA A 192 9.67 8.07 9.97
C ALA A 192 9.85 9.26 10.93
N GLY A 193 9.20 10.39 10.63
CA GLY A 193 9.19 11.56 11.49
C GLY A 193 8.39 12.70 10.89
N GLY A 194 7.77 13.54 11.73
CA GLY A 194 7.01 14.72 11.30
C GLY A 194 7.87 15.80 10.62
N PRO A 195 7.26 16.85 10.06
CA PRO A 195 8.00 18.03 9.59
C PRO A 195 8.91 18.59 10.68
N GLY A 196 10.12 19.03 10.34
CA GLY A 196 11.05 19.64 11.29
C GLY A 196 11.81 18.68 12.23
N THR A 197 11.56 17.37 12.22
CA THR A 197 12.23 16.41 13.15
C THR A 197 13.68 16.03 12.78
N GLY A 198 14.37 16.85 11.97
CA GLY A 198 15.77 16.61 11.61
C GLY A 198 16.06 15.40 10.70
N LYS A 199 15.06 14.87 9.97
CA LYS A 199 15.25 13.70 9.07
C LYS A 199 16.37 13.90 8.06
N THR A 200 16.45 15.06 7.43
CA THR A 200 17.51 15.36 6.44
C THR A 200 18.89 15.33 7.09
N HIS A 201 19.01 15.86 8.32
CA HIS A 201 20.25 15.83 9.09
C HIS A 201 20.63 14.40 9.47
N THR A 202 19.64 13.59 9.86
CA THR A 202 19.82 12.16 10.15
C THR A 202 20.31 11.40 8.91
N VAL A 203 19.68 11.62 7.75
CA VAL A 203 20.09 10.98 6.49
C VAL A 203 21.51 11.40 6.10
N ALA A 204 21.88 12.67 6.25
CA ALA A 204 23.25 13.12 5.97
C ALA A 204 24.30 12.38 6.83
N ARG A 205 24.04 12.23 8.14
CA ARG A 205 24.91 11.48 9.05
C ARG A 205 24.97 9.99 8.72
N ILE A 206 23.86 9.39 8.28
CA ILE A 206 23.81 7.99 7.81
C ILE A 206 24.70 7.81 6.58
N LEU A 207 24.61 8.70 5.60
CA LEU A 207 25.43 8.62 4.39
C LEU A 207 26.91 8.79 4.70
N ALA A 208 27.28 9.68 5.63
CA ALA A 208 28.66 9.81 6.11
C ALA A 208 29.15 8.49 6.73
N LEU A 209 28.36 7.92 7.66
CA LEU A 209 28.68 6.66 8.33
C LEU A 209 28.85 5.49 7.33
N LEU A 210 27.94 5.35 6.36
CA LEU A 210 28.00 4.31 5.33
C LEU A 210 29.19 4.50 4.38
N SER A 211 29.55 5.75 4.05
CA SER A 211 30.71 6.05 3.20
C SER A 211 32.01 5.66 3.88
N GLU A 212 32.10 5.85 5.20
CA GLU A 212 33.27 5.41 5.98
C GLU A 212 33.32 3.88 6.14
N GLU A 213 32.18 3.19 6.25
CA GLU A 213 32.12 1.72 6.43
C GLU A 213 32.40 0.97 5.14
N LEU A 214 31.78 1.40 4.05
CA LEU A 214 31.87 0.72 2.75
C LEU A 214 33.08 1.17 1.92
N GLY A 215 33.73 2.27 2.34
CA GLY A 215 34.91 2.83 1.67
C GLY A 215 34.62 3.48 0.32
N LEU A 216 35.69 3.84 -0.40
CA LEU A 216 35.66 4.66 -1.62
C LEU A 216 34.92 4.03 -2.83
N ASN A 217 34.61 2.73 -2.77
CA ASN A 217 33.90 2.03 -3.84
C ASN A 217 32.37 1.99 -3.63
N ALA A 218 31.87 2.56 -2.54
CA ALA A 218 30.44 2.62 -2.25
C ALA A 218 29.68 3.43 -3.30
N ARG A 219 28.64 2.85 -3.89
CA ARG A 219 27.74 3.55 -4.81
C ARG A 219 26.45 3.90 -4.08
N ILE A 220 26.24 5.18 -3.84
CA ILE A 220 25.04 5.70 -3.16
C ILE A 220 24.07 6.25 -4.21
N GLY A 221 22.88 5.64 -4.30
CA GLY A 221 21.78 6.14 -5.12
C GLY A 221 20.79 6.94 -4.28
N LEU A 222 20.49 8.18 -4.70
CA LEU A 222 19.46 9.02 -4.08
C LEU A 222 18.27 9.17 -5.01
N ALA A 223 17.08 8.85 -4.52
CA ALA A 223 15.84 8.93 -5.26
C ALA A 223 14.75 9.61 -4.42
N ALA A 224 13.84 10.31 -5.10
CA ALA A 224 12.63 10.87 -4.53
C ALA A 224 11.46 10.53 -5.45
N PRO A 225 10.24 10.30 -4.92
CA PRO A 225 9.08 9.91 -5.72
C PRO A 225 8.64 11.01 -6.71
N THR A 226 9.00 12.27 -6.46
CA THR A 226 8.73 13.39 -7.38
C THR A 226 9.95 14.29 -7.53
N GLY A 227 10.11 14.90 -8.71
CA GLY A 227 11.27 15.73 -9.05
C GLY A 227 11.49 16.96 -8.16
N LYS A 228 10.46 17.42 -7.42
CA LYS A 228 10.55 18.58 -6.53
C LYS A 228 11.41 18.31 -5.28
N GLY A 229 11.54 17.04 -4.88
CA GLY A 229 12.42 16.60 -3.79
C GLY A 229 13.90 16.46 -4.15
N ARG A 230 14.25 16.49 -5.46
CA ARG A 230 15.66 16.46 -5.91
C ARG A 230 16.42 17.74 -5.57
N SER A 231 15.74 18.88 -5.55
CA SER A 231 16.35 20.20 -5.32
C SER A 231 17.05 20.29 -3.95
N THR A 232 16.60 19.52 -2.96
CA THR A 232 17.08 19.57 -1.59
C THR A 232 18.12 18.50 -1.25
N SER A 233 18.31 17.49 -2.12
CA SER A 233 19.11 16.29 -1.81
C SER A 233 20.36 16.11 -2.68
N ALA A 234 20.69 17.09 -3.53
CA ALA A 234 21.82 16.97 -4.47
C ALA A 234 23.01 17.85 -4.05
N ARG A 235 23.88 17.32 -3.19
CA ARG A 235 25.34 17.56 -3.23
C ARG A 235 26.08 16.55 -2.36
N VAL A 236 26.33 15.38 -2.92
CA VAL A 236 27.56 14.62 -2.65
C VAL A 236 28.10 14.26 -4.02
N ARG A 237 29.18 14.94 -4.43
CA ARG A 237 30.00 14.54 -5.58
C ARG A 237 31.20 13.79 -5.02
N THR A 238 31.57 12.75 -5.76
CA THR A 238 32.73 11.85 -5.60
C THR A 238 33.97 12.50 -5.03
#